data_AF-A0A814SDD6-F1
#
_entry.id   AF-A0A814SDD6-F1
#
_cell.length_a   1.000
_cell.length_b   1.000
_cell.length_c   1.000
_cell.angle_alpha   90.00
_cell.angle_beta   90.00
_cell.angle_gamma   90.00
#
_symmetry.space_group_name_H-M   'P 1'
#
loop_
_entity.id
_entity.type
_entity.pdbx_description
1 polymer ?
#
loop_
_entity_poly.entity_id
_entity_poly.type
_entity_poly.pdbx_seq_one_letter_code
_entity_poly.pdbx_strand_id
1 'polypeptide(L)'
;MAVDVLVGASCDVNLLYLQSFLINRALPVGFQVDYSRLSTSWCKFRIYYGLVLAITSPTLVCIAVVDRYLLSCCNANLRAYSSLKIAKFAIQIVIAFWMLENIPALIFYNINASSVCTYNRPEYTNYSSYVLSPILYGLAPILITSIFDLLTYKNMRQQIAPSSSRERRDAQMSSMIMLQIVLIVVSTLAAMIRNIYVGITLNNQRGPSHVIWENFLDK
;
A
#
# COMPACT_ATOMS: atom_id res chain seq x y z
N MET A 1 12.70 -16.91 -10.10
CA MET A 1 13.92 -16.32 -9.48
C MET A 1 13.81 -14.81 -9.29
N ALA A 2 13.62 -14.00 -10.35
CA ALA A 2 13.39 -12.55 -10.20
C ALA A 2 12.07 -12.26 -9.44
N VAL A 3 10.96 -12.83 -9.92
CA VAL A 3 9.67 -12.87 -9.21
C VAL A 3 9.82 -13.25 -7.73
N ASP A 4 10.56 -14.34 -7.43
CA ASP A 4 10.69 -14.87 -6.07
C ASP A 4 11.33 -13.85 -5.13
N VAL A 5 12.31 -13.08 -5.62
CA VAL A 5 12.95 -12.01 -4.85
C VAL A 5 12.02 -10.82 -4.64
N LEU A 6 11.19 -10.48 -5.63
CA LEU A 6 10.18 -9.42 -5.50
C LEU A 6 9.09 -9.78 -4.48
N VAL A 7 8.62 -11.03 -4.50
CA VAL A 7 7.63 -11.55 -3.54
C VAL A 7 8.24 -11.71 -2.14
N GLY A 8 9.50 -12.14 -2.04
CA GLY A 8 10.22 -12.17 -0.77
C GLY A 8 10.32 -10.78 -0.15
N ALA A 9 10.77 -9.79 -0.92
CA ALA A 9 10.88 -8.42 -0.47
C ALA A 9 9.53 -7.81 -0.06
N SER A 10 8.44 -8.09 -0.80
CA SER A 10 7.11 -7.62 -0.40
C SER A 10 6.63 -8.24 0.92
N CYS A 11 6.94 -9.52 1.15
CA CYS A 11 6.64 -10.21 2.39
C CYS A 11 7.39 -9.60 3.59
N ASP A 12 8.68 -9.34 3.43
CA ASP A 12 9.51 -8.72 4.48
C ASP A 12 8.99 -7.31 4.85
N VAL A 13 8.65 -6.51 3.84
CA VAL A 13 8.05 -5.17 4.03
C VAL A 13 6.70 -5.27 4.76
N ASN A 14 5.84 -6.23 4.39
CA ASN A 14 4.57 -6.45 5.07
C ASN A 14 4.76 -6.89 6.53
N LEU A 15 5.73 -7.77 6.79
CA LEU A 15 6.05 -8.21 8.15
C LEU A 15 6.50 -7.03 9.01
N LEU A 16 7.40 -6.19 8.48
CA LEU A 16 7.85 -4.96 9.15
C LEU A 16 6.68 -4.00 9.42
N TYR A 17 5.76 -3.86 8.47
CA TYR A 17 4.57 -3.01 8.62
C TYR A 17 3.65 -3.52 9.74
N LEU A 18 3.36 -4.83 9.76
CA LEU A 18 2.53 -5.46 10.77
C LEU A 18 3.16 -5.38 12.16
N GLN A 19 4.46 -5.64 12.28
CA GLN A 19 5.19 -5.50 13.54
C GLN A 19 5.13 -4.07 14.06
N SER A 20 5.35 -3.09 13.18
CA SER A 20 5.28 -1.67 13.54
C SER A 20 3.89 -1.30 14.03
N PHE A 21 2.84 -1.77 13.36
CA PHE A 21 1.46 -1.55 13.78
C PHE A 21 1.15 -2.19 15.14
N LEU A 22 1.58 -3.44 15.34
CA LEU A 22 1.37 -4.20 16.58
C LEU A 22 2.06 -3.53 17.77
N ILE A 23 3.33 -3.13 17.64
CA ILE A 23 4.08 -2.46 18.72
C ILE A 23 3.38 -1.16 19.13
N ASN A 24 2.94 -0.36 18.15
CA ASN A 24 2.24 0.90 18.42
C ASN A 24 0.87 0.69 19.08
N ARG A 25 0.26 -0.49 18.98
CA ARG A 25 -1.02 -0.82 19.61
C ARG A 25 -0.88 -1.55 20.95
N ALA A 26 0.16 -2.37 21.10
CA ALA A 26 0.42 -3.12 22.32
C ALA A 26 0.89 -2.20 23.46
N LEU A 27 1.72 -1.20 23.17
CA LEU A 27 2.24 -0.27 24.18
C LEU A 27 1.14 0.53 24.90
N PRO A 28 0.15 1.12 24.21
CA PRO A 28 -0.96 1.81 24.88
C PRO A 28 -1.87 0.88 25.67
N VAL A 29 -2.19 -0.30 25.12
CA VAL A 29 -3.13 -1.24 25.76
C VAL A 29 -2.51 -1.92 26.98
N GLY A 30 -1.24 -2.32 26.89
CA GLY A 30 -0.55 -3.04 27.95
C GLY A 30 0.05 -2.15 29.03
N PHE A 31 0.55 -0.96 28.66
CA PHE A 31 1.33 -0.10 29.56
C PHE A 31 0.74 1.30 29.76
N GLN A 32 -0.38 1.64 29.11
CA GLN A 32 -0.98 2.99 29.12
C GLN A 32 -0.03 4.10 28.64
N VAL A 33 1.06 3.75 27.95
CA VAL A 33 2.02 4.72 27.39
C VAL A 33 1.72 4.95 25.91
N ASP A 34 1.12 6.10 25.63
CA ASP A 34 0.84 6.57 24.28
C ASP A 34 1.94 7.50 23.76
N TYR A 35 3.06 6.96 23.26
CA TYR A 35 4.15 7.75 22.67
C TYR A 35 3.69 8.66 21.51
N SER A 36 2.62 8.26 20.82
CA SER A 36 2.04 9.04 19.71
C SER A 36 1.26 10.27 20.18
N ARG A 37 0.94 10.36 21.48
CA ARG A 37 0.34 11.53 22.14
C ARG A 37 1.39 12.42 22.81
N LEU A 38 2.55 11.84 23.14
CA LEU A 38 3.60 12.49 23.92
C LEU A 38 4.67 13.17 23.07
N SER A 39 4.95 12.66 21.87
CA SER A 39 6.02 13.18 21.01
C SER A 39 5.56 13.40 19.57
N THR A 40 5.56 14.67 19.15
CA THR A 40 5.30 15.08 17.76
C THR A 40 6.26 14.42 16.78
N SER A 41 7.53 14.29 17.17
CA SER A 41 8.56 13.64 16.34
C SER A 41 8.25 12.16 16.10
N TRP A 42 7.79 11.44 17.14
CA TRP A 42 7.40 10.04 17.01
C TRP A 42 6.13 9.88 16.15
N CYS A 43 5.13 10.73 16.35
CA CYS A 43 3.91 10.77 15.52
C CYS A 43 4.26 10.91 14.03
N LYS A 44 5.08 11.89 13.67
CA LYS A 44 5.53 12.14 12.29
C LYS A 44 6.27 10.94 11.70
N PHE A 45 7.27 10.44 12.41
CA PHE A 45 8.10 9.31 11.94
C PHE A 45 7.27 8.04 11.75
N ARG A 46 6.38 7.72 12.71
CA ARG A 46 5.49 6.56 12.64
C ARG A 46 4.60 6.60 11.40
N ILE A 47 3.99 7.75 11.14
CA ILE A 47 3.11 7.91 9.98
C ILE A 47 3.91 7.80 8.68
N TYR A 48 5.01 8.53 8.57
CA TYR A 48 5.90 8.49 7.41
C TYR A 48 6.35 7.06 7.09
N TYR A 49 6.95 6.38 8.07
CA TYR A 49 7.43 5.02 7.91
C TYR A 49 6.29 4.04 7.59
N GLY A 50 5.15 4.18 8.26
CA GLY A 50 3.96 3.38 7.98
C GLY A 50 3.45 3.55 6.55
N LEU A 51 3.40 4.77 6.02
CA LEU A 51 2.99 5.05 4.64
C LEU A 51 3.96 4.43 3.63
N VAL A 52 5.27 4.61 3.83
CA VAL A 52 6.30 4.03 2.96
C VAL A 52 6.15 2.50 2.88
N LEU A 53 6.04 1.81 4.01
CA LEU A 53 5.89 0.36 4.01
C LEU A 53 4.56 -0.10 3.40
N ALA A 54 3.46 0.61 3.72
CA ALA A 54 2.12 0.27 3.24
C ALA A 54 2.01 0.32 1.72
N ILE A 55 2.73 1.22 1.04
CA ILE A 55 2.72 1.32 -0.43
C ILE A 55 3.84 0.52 -1.10
N THR A 56 4.97 0.32 -0.44
CA THR A 56 6.10 -0.44 -1.01
C THR A 56 5.72 -1.90 -1.26
N SER A 57 5.06 -2.56 -0.30
CA SER A 57 4.64 -3.96 -0.45
C SER A 57 3.74 -4.20 -1.69
N PRO A 58 2.60 -3.50 -1.87
CA PRO A 58 1.74 -3.72 -3.03
C PRO A 58 2.40 -3.30 -4.35
N THR A 59 3.30 -2.32 -4.35
CA THR A 59 4.02 -1.92 -5.58
C THR A 59 5.06 -2.97 -6.00
N LEU A 60 5.74 -3.60 -5.05
CA LEU A 60 6.59 -4.76 -5.33
C LEU A 60 5.79 -5.95 -5.87
N VAL A 61 4.57 -6.17 -5.36
CA VAL A 61 3.65 -7.17 -5.91
C VAL A 61 3.25 -6.81 -7.34
N CYS A 62 2.94 -5.55 -7.65
CA CYS A 62 2.66 -5.10 -9.02
C CYS A 62 3.81 -5.45 -9.98
N ILE A 63 5.05 -5.14 -9.57
CA ILE A 63 6.24 -5.47 -10.37
C ILE A 63 6.42 -6.99 -10.49
N ALA A 64 6.15 -7.76 -9.45
CA ALA A 64 6.20 -9.22 -9.50
C ALA A 64 5.21 -9.82 -10.51
N VAL A 65 4.00 -9.24 -10.61
CA VAL A 65 2.99 -9.65 -11.59
C VAL A 65 3.40 -9.27 -13.01
N VAL A 66 4.01 -8.10 -13.21
CA VAL A 66 4.58 -7.71 -14.51
C VAL A 66 5.73 -8.64 -14.90
N ASP A 67 6.64 -8.95 -13.97
CA ASP A 67 7.76 -9.87 -14.20
C ASP A 67 7.26 -11.28 -14.57
N ARG A 68 6.21 -11.76 -13.88
CA ARG A 68 5.47 -12.99 -14.22
C ARG A 68 4.91 -12.97 -15.63
N TYR A 69 4.28 -11.87 -16.03
CA TYR A 69 3.76 -11.71 -17.38
C TYR A 69 4.89 -11.80 -18.42
N LEU A 70 6.00 -11.08 -18.22
CA LEU A 70 7.16 -11.11 -19.12
C LEU A 70 7.76 -12.52 -19.27
N LEU A 71 7.79 -13.30 -18.18
CA LEU A 71 8.22 -14.70 -18.22
C LEU A 71 7.24 -15.58 -19.00
N SER A 72 5.94 -15.35 -18.86
CA SER A 72 4.88 -16.10 -19.56
C SER A 72 4.85 -15.83 -21.07
N CYS A 73 5.38 -14.70 -21.52
CA CYS A 73 5.41 -14.34 -22.93
C CYS A 73 6.25 -15.32 -23.77
N CYS A 74 5.79 -15.60 -24.99
CA CYS A 74 6.53 -16.41 -25.97
C CYS A 74 7.73 -15.66 -26.58
N ASN A 75 7.75 -14.33 -26.52
CA ASN A 75 8.81 -13.51 -27.08
C ASN A 75 10.05 -13.51 -26.19
N ALA A 76 11.17 -14.05 -26.70
CA ALA A 76 12.44 -14.14 -25.98
C ALA A 76 13.00 -12.76 -25.56
N ASN A 77 12.76 -11.71 -26.34
CA ASN A 77 13.21 -10.36 -26.02
C ASN A 77 12.49 -9.79 -24.79
N LEU A 78 11.19 -10.08 -24.65
CA LEU A 78 10.42 -9.67 -23.46
C LEU A 78 10.85 -10.46 -22.23
N ARG A 79 11.12 -11.76 -22.39
CA ARG A 79 11.61 -12.61 -21.31
C ARG A 79 12.97 -12.17 -20.76
N ALA A 80 13.83 -11.60 -21.60
CA ALA A 80 15.15 -11.12 -21.19
C ALA A 80 15.10 -9.97 -20.17
N TYR A 81 14.00 -9.22 -20.11
CA TYR A 81 13.80 -8.18 -19.09
C TYR A 81 13.55 -8.75 -17.69
N SER A 82 13.09 -10.00 -17.59
CA SER A 82 12.97 -10.70 -16.32
C SER A 82 14.34 -11.23 -15.87
N SER A 83 15.14 -10.32 -15.31
CA SER A 83 16.46 -10.64 -14.76
C SER A 83 16.56 -10.29 -13.29
N LEU A 84 17.33 -11.08 -12.54
CA LEU A 84 17.56 -10.86 -11.12
C LEU A 84 18.21 -9.50 -10.83
N LYS A 85 19.08 -9.03 -11.73
CA LYS A 85 19.75 -7.72 -11.59
C LYS A 85 18.74 -6.58 -11.69
N ILE A 86 17.85 -6.65 -12.68
CA ILE A 86 16.77 -5.68 -12.88
C ILE A 86 15.82 -5.69 -11.68
N ALA A 87 15.42 -6.86 -11.19
CA ALA A 87 14.54 -6.97 -10.02
C ALA A 87 15.13 -6.32 -8.76
N LYS A 88 16.41 -6.59 -8.45
CA LYS A 88 17.09 -5.97 -7.30
C LYS A 88 17.20 -4.45 -7.43
N PHE A 89 17.54 -3.97 -8.62
CA PHE A 89 17.62 -2.54 -8.90
C PHE A 89 16.24 -1.87 -8.81
N ALA A 90 15.19 -2.52 -9.31
CA ALA A 90 13.82 -2.06 -9.22
C ALA A 90 13.36 -1.94 -7.75
N ILE A 91 13.67 -2.92 -6.89
CA ILE A 91 13.36 -2.85 -5.45
C ILE A 91 13.99 -1.60 -4.82
N GLN A 92 15.26 -1.33 -5.09
CA GLN A 92 15.96 -0.16 -4.55
C GLN A 92 15.33 1.14 -5.03
N ILE A 93 15.00 1.24 -6.32
CA ILE A 93 14.32 2.43 -6.88
C ILE A 93 12.95 2.62 -6.24
N VAL A 94 12.15 1.56 -6.10
CA VAL A 94 10.81 1.64 -5.51
C VAL A 94 10.88 2.15 -4.08
N ILE A 95 11.79 1.61 -3.26
CA ILE A 95 11.96 2.05 -1.87
C ILE A 95 12.41 3.52 -1.83
N ALA A 96 13.39 3.90 -2.65
CA ALA A 96 13.87 5.28 -2.71
C ALA A 96 12.78 6.26 -3.15
N PHE A 97 12.02 5.90 -4.18
CA PHE A 97 10.91 6.68 -4.70
C PHE A 97 9.84 6.91 -3.62
N TRP A 98 9.40 5.85 -2.93
CA TRP A 98 8.36 5.98 -1.90
C TRP A 98 8.85 6.72 -0.65
N MET A 99 10.13 6.60 -0.30
CA MET A 99 10.72 7.42 0.77
C MET A 99 10.66 8.91 0.41
N LEU A 100 11.04 9.28 -0.81
CA LEU A 100 11.01 10.68 -1.26
C LEU A 100 9.58 11.23 -1.35
N GLU A 101 8.67 10.47 -1.96
CA GLU A 101 7.27 10.87 -2.16
C GLU A 101 6.54 11.11 -0.83
N ASN A 102 6.88 10.36 0.23
CA ASN A 102 6.22 10.48 1.52
C ASN A 102 6.87 11.51 2.45
N ILE A 103 7.96 12.20 2.07
CA ILE A 103 8.58 13.29 2.87
C ILE A 103 7.55 14.32 3.38
N PRO A 104 6.54 14.77 2.60
CA PRO A 104 5.50 15.68 3.09
C PRO A 104 4.81 15.21 4.37
N ALA A 105 4.70 13.89 4.60
CA ALA A 105 4.13 13.35 5.83
C ALA A 105 4.94 13.74 7.09
N LEU A 106 6.27 13.86 6.98
CA LEU A 106 7.12 14.34 8.09
C LEU A 106 6.93 15.83 8.39
N ILE A 107 6.49 16.60 7.40
CA ILE A 107 6.34 18.04 7.51
C ILE A 107 4.95 18.38 8.07
N PHE A 108 3.89 17.81 7.48
CA PHE A 108 2.51 18.24 7.69
C PHE A 108 1.75 17.53 8.82
N TYR A 109 2.17 16.33 9.25
CA TYR A 109 1.53 15.66 10.39
C TYR A 109 1.93 16.32 11.71
N ASN A 110 0.97 16.51 12.60
CA ASN A 110 1.21 17.04 13.93
C ASN A 110 0.21 16.44 14.93
N ILE A 111 0.46 16.65 16.22
CA ILE A 111 -0.48 16.28 17.27
C ILE A 111 -1.49 17.43 17.41
N ASN A 112 -2.78 17.13 17.26
CA ASN A 112 -3.83 18.11 17.45
C ASN A 112 -4.20 18.28 18.94
N ALA A 113 -5.10 19.23 19.26
CA ALA A 113 -5.58 19.48 20.61
C ALA A 113 -6.22 18.25 21.28
N SER A 114 -6.75 17.30 20.50
CA SER A 114 -7.30 16.03 20.98
C SER A 114 -6.24 14.93 21.16
N SER A 115 -4.95 15.28 21.11
CA SER A 115 -3.82 14.33 21.15
C SER A 115 -3.84 13.29 20.03
N VAL A 116 -4.46 13.60 18.89
CA VAL A 116 -4.49 12.73 17.71
C VAL A 116 -3.44 13.23 16.71
N CYS A 117 -2.61 12.29 16.24
CA CYS A 117 -1.64 12.51 15.18
C CYS A 117 -2.37 12.66 13.84
N THR A 118 -2.54 13.89 13.36
CA THR A 118 -3.26 14.22 12.13
C THR A 118 -2.56 15.36 11.38
N TYR A 119 -2.83 15.50 10.10
CA TYR A 119 -2.43 16.70 9.37
C TYR A 119 -3.46 17.81 9.61
N ASN A 120 -2.99 19.06 9.75
CA ASN A 120 -3.85 20.24 9.97
C ASN A 120 -3.98 21.14 8.74
N ARG A 121 -3.29 20.82 7.63
CA ARG A 121 -3.29 21.65 6.42
C ARG A 121 -4.33 21.14 5.42
N PRO A 122 -5.36 21.94 5.07
CA PRO A 122 -6.44 21.52 4.19
C PRO A 122 -5.97 21.16 2.77
N GLU A 123 -4.87 21.76 2.31
CA GLU A 123 -4.26 21.47 1.01
C GLU A 123 -3.74 20.02 0.95
N TYR A 124 -3.05 19.59 2.01
CA TYR A 124 -2.55 18.22 2.13
C TYR A 124 -3.69 17.22 2.37
N THR A 125 -4.74 17.60 3.10
CA THR A 125 -5.95 16.79 3.28
C THR A 125 -6.57 16.42 1.94
N ASN A 126 -6.78 17.41 1.08
CA ASN A 126 -7.43 17.21 -0.21
C ASN A 126 -6.56 16.37 -1.14
N TYR A 127 -5.27 16.68 -1.22
CA TYR A 127 -4.33 15.88 -2.00
C TYR A 127 -4.25 14.41 -1.52
N SER A 128 -4.13 14.21 -0.20
CA SER A 128 -4.05 12.88 0.39
C SER A 128 -5.35 12.08 0.19
N SER A 129 -6.51 12.71 0.34
CA SER A 129 -7.81 12.03 0.38
C SER A 129 -8.40 11.77 -0.99
N TYR A 130 -8.16 12.66 -1.96
CA TYR A 130 -8.75 12.55 -3.30
C TYR A 130 -7.80 12.03 -4.36
N VAL A 131 -6.48 12.16 -4.17
CA VAL A 131 -5.48 11.75 -5.17
C VAL A 131 -4.66 10.57 -4.68
N LEU A 132 -3.88 10.74 -3.61
CA LEU A 132 -2.97 9.71 -3.12
C LEU A 132 -3.71 8.42 -2.69
N SER A 133 -4.68 8.55 -1.79
CA SER A 133 -5.34 7.37 -1.22
C SER A 133 -6.20 6.57 -2.22
N PRO A 134 -7.09 7.19 -3.02
CA PRO A 134 -7.96 6.40 -3.91
C PRO A 134 -7.27 6.01 -5.22
N ILE A 135 -6.42 6.88 -5.79
CA ILE A 135 -5.82 6.62 -7.10
C ILE A 135 -4.53 5.84 -6.93
N LEU A 136 -3.56 6.40 -6.21
CA LEU A 136 -2.22 5.84 -6.11
C LEU A 136 -2.19 4.57 -5.24
N TYR A 137 -2.88 4.59 -4.10
CA TYR A 137 -2.86 3.49 -3.14
C TYR A 137 -4.01 2.48 -3.33
N GLY A 138 -5.03 2.85 -4.12
CA GLY A 138 -6.21 2.02 -4.37
C GLY A 138 -6.26 1.51 -5.82
N LEU A 139 -6.72 2.35 -6.73
CA LEU A 139 -7.05 1.96 -8.10
C LEU A 139 -5.84 1.52 -8.91
N ALA A 140 -4.71 2.24 -8.84
CA ALA A 140 -3.52 1.92 -9.61
C ALA A 140 -3.00 0.48 -9.38
N PRO A 141 -2.73 0.04 -8.13
CA PRO A 141 -2.26 -1.32 -7.90
C PRO A 141 -3.31 -2.37 -8.28
N ILE A 142 -4.61 -2.12 -8.09
CA ILE A 142 -5.69 -3.02 -8.51
C ILE A 142 -5.71 -3.19 -10.03
N LEU A 143 -5.67 -2.10 -10.79
CA LEU A 143 -5.73 -2.14 -12.25
C LEU A 143 -4.50 -2.83 -12.82
N ILE A 144 -3.30 -2.47 -12.34
CA ILE A 144 -2.05 -3.07 -12.81
C ILE A 144 -2.05 -4.58 -12.52
N THR A 145 -2.30 -4.99 -11.28
CA THR A 145 -2.29 -6.41 -10.92
C THR A 145 -3.36 -7.20 -11.68
N SER A 146 -4.60 -6.68 -11.77
CA SER A 146 -5.68 -7.38 -12.47
C SER A 146 -5.40 -7.56 -13.96
N ILE A 147 -4.90 -6.52 -14.65
CA ILE A 147 -4.62 -6.60 -16.08
C ILE A 147 -3.50 -7.61 -16.36
N PHE A 148 -2.37 -7.48 -15.68
CA PHE A 148 -1.21 -8.34 -15.94
C PHE A 148 -1.42 -9.77 -15.46
N ASP A 149 -2.20 -9.99 -14.40
CA ASP A 149 -2.54 -11.33 -13.92
C ASP A 149 -3.48 -12.04 -14.90
N LEU A 150 -4.50 -11.36 -15.42
CA LEU A 150 -5.38 -11.91 -16.47
C LEU A 150 -4.59 -12.28 -17.74
N LEU A 151 -3.65 -11.44 -18.14
CA LEU A 151 -2.76 -11.72 -19.28
C LEU A 151 -1.85 -12.93 -18.99
N THR A 152 -1.29 -13.01 -17.80
CA THR A 152 -0.44 -14.13 -17.36
C THR A 152 -1.24 -15.43 -17.34
N TYR A 153 -2.46 -15.42 -16.79
CA TYR A 153 -3.35 -16.58 -16.75
C TYR A 153 -3.69 -17.09 -18.16
N LYS A 154 -3.99 -16.18 -19.10
CA LYS A 154 -4.23 -16.56 -20.50
C LYS A 154 -3.02 -17.22 -21.14
N ASN A 155 -1.82 -16.67 -20.93
CA ASN A 155 -0.58 -17.22 -21.48
C ASN A 155 -0.24 -18.59 -20.86
N MET A 156 -0.41 -18.74 -19.55
CA MET A 156 -0.14 -20.00 -18.85
C MET A 156 -1.13 -21.10 -19.24
N ARG A 157 -2.41 -20.78 -19.45
CA ARG A 157 -3.41 -21.77 -19.88
C ARG A 157 -3.12 -22.32 -21.29
N GLN A 158 -2.43 -21.56 -22.12
CA GLN A 158 -1.99 -21.99 -23.45
C GLN A 158 -0.73 -22.86 -23.42
N GLN A 159 0.04 -22.83 -22.33
CA GLN A 159 1.19 -23.70 -22.13
C GLN A 159 0.72 -25.03 -21.51
N ILE A 160 0.99 -26.14 -22.19
CA ILE A 160 0.59 -27.51 -21.81
C ILE A 160 1.04 -27.82 -20.37
N ALA A 161 0.26 -28.65 -19.67
CA ALA A 161 0.42 -28.99 -18.26
C ALA A 161 1.88 -29.17 -17.79
N PRO A 162 2.22 -28.71 -16.56
CA PRO A 162 3.59 -28.74 -16.03
C PRO A 162 4.11 -30.18 -15.97
N SER A 163 5.06 -30.47 -16.85
CA SER A 163 5.69 -31.78 -17.03
C SER A 163 6.84 -32.00 -16.04
N SER A 164 7.48 -30.92 -15.57
CA SER A 164 8.64 -30.98 -14.67
C SER A 164 8.33 -30.52 -13.24
N SER A 165 9.13 -31.00 -12.29
CA SER A 165 9.07 -30.56 -10.88
C SER A 165 9.30 -29.05 -10.72
N ARG A 166 10.08 -28.45 -11.62
CA ARG A 166 10.33 -27.00 -11.67
C ARG A 166 9.10 -26.22 -12.09
N GLU A 167 8.42 -26.66 -13.16
CA GLU A 167 7.17 -26.04 -13.61
C GLU A 167 6.06 -26.16 -12.57
N ARG A 168 6.02 -27.25 -11.78
CA ARG A 168 5.08 -27.38 -10.66
C ARG A 168 5.34 -26.34 -9.57
N ARG A 169 6.61 -26.06 -9.24
CA ARG A 169 6.96 -24.98 -8.29
C ARG A 169 6.57 -23.62 -8.83
N ASP A 170 6.83 -23.36 -10.11
CA ASP A 170 6.45 -22.09 -10.75
C ASP A 170 4.92 -21.90 -10.77
N ALA A 171 4.16 -22.97 -11.01
CA ALA A 171 2.69 -22.97 -10.93
C ALA A 171 2.17 -22.74 -9.50
N GLN A 172 2.80 -23.35 -8.49
CA GLN A 172 2.48 -23.10 -7.08
C GLN A 172 2.71 -21.64 -6.71
N MET A 173 3.84 -21.07 -7.12
CA MET A 173 4.11 -19.65 -6.90
C MET A 173 3.14 -18.76 -7.70
N SER A 174 2.64 -19.22 -8.86
CA SER A 174 1.54 -18.57 -9.60
C SER A 174 0.28 -18.48 -8.77
N SER A 175 -0.14 -19.61 -8.20
CA SER A 175 -1.30 -19.68 -7.31
C SER A 175 -1.14 -18.78 -6.08
N MET A 176 0.05 -18.74 -5.48
CA MET A 176 0.32 -17.87 -4.33
C MET A 176 0.16 -16.38 -4.65
N ILE A 177 0.66 -15.92 -5.80
CA ILE A 177 0.51 -14.51 -6.21
C ILE A 177 -0.96 -14.18 -6.50
N MET A 178 -1.71 -15.08 -7.15
CA MET A 178 -3.15 -14.88 -7.35
C MET A 178 -3.89 -14.69 -6.03
N LEU A 179 -3.58 -15.51 -5.02
CA LEU A 179 -4.15 -15.36 -3.69
C LEU A 179 -3.77 -14.03 -3.04
N GLN A 180 -2.50 -13.60 -3.16
CA GLN A 180 -2.06 -12.29 -2.68
C GLN A 180 -2.81 -11.14 -3.36
N ILE A 181 -3.04 -11.22 -4.68
CA ILE A 181 -3.79 -10.20 -5.43
C ILE A 181 -5.23 -10.12 -4.91
N VAL A 182 -5.91 -11.26 -4.75
CA VAL A 182 -7.28 -11.29 -4.21
C VAL A 182 -7.33 -10.63 -2.84
N LEU A 183 -6.38 -10.95 -1.96
CA LEU A 183 -6.30 -10.34 -0.63
C LEU A 183 -6.04 -8.83 -0.70
N ILE A 184 -5.16 -8.38 -1.60
CA ILE A 184 -4.90 -6.95 -1.83
C ILE A 184 -6.15 -6.24 -2.32
N VAL A 185 -6.86 -6.79 -3.32
CA VAL A 185 -8.09 -6.21 -3.87
C VAL A 185 -9.18 -6.10 -2.80
N VAL A 186 -9.45 -7.17 -2.07
CA VAL A 186 -10.45 -7.16 -0.98
C VAL A 186 -10.07 -6.14 0.10
N SER A 187 -8.80 -6.10 0.51
CA SER A 187 -8.34 -5.21 1.58
C SER A 187 -8.36 -3.74 1.17
N THR A 188 -7.94 -3.43 -0.06
CA THR A 188 -7.93 -2.07 -0.61
C THR A 188 -9.34 -1.54 -0.85
N LEU A 189 -10.26 -2.38 -1.35
CA LEU A 189 -11.67 -2.01 -1.48
C LEU A 189 -12.29 -1.69 -0.12
N ALA A 190 -12.05 -2.53 0.89
CA ALA A 190 -12.52 -2.28 2.25
C ALA A 190 -11.95 -0.96 2.81
N ALA A 191 -10.67 -0.68 2.57
CA ALA A 191 -10.04 0.57 2.99
C ALA A 191 -10.62 1.80 2.28
N MET A 192 -10.88 1.71 0.97
CA MET A 192 -11.52 2.78 0.19
C MET A 192 -12.93 3.07 0.69
N ILE A 193 -13.75 2.04 0.92
CA ILE A 193 -15.10 2.18 1.47
C ILE A 193 -15.04 2.91 2.83
N ARG A 194 -14.14 2.49 3.71
CA ARG A 194 -13.94 3.15 5.02
C ARG A 194 -13.55 4.63 4.85
N ASN A 195 -12.61 4.94 3.97
CA ASN A 195 -12.16 6.33 3.77
C ASN A 195 -13.26 7.22 3.19
N ILE A 196 -14.07 6.70 2.25
CA ILE A 196 -15.24 7.41 1.71
C ILE A 196 -16.27 7.64 2.81
N TYR A 197 -16.60 6.61 3.60
CA TYR A 197 -17.56 6.71 4.68
C TYR A 197 -17.15 7.76 5.74
N VAL A 198 -15.88 7.74 6.16
CA VAL A 198 -15.32 8.73 7.08
C VAL A 198 -15.35 10.13 6.45
N GLY A 199 -14.97 10.26 5.18
CA GLY A 199 -15.00 11.54 4.46
C GLY A 199 -16.40 12.15 4.42
N ILE A 200 -17.43 11.37 4.09
CA ILE A 200 -18.83 11.83 4.07
C ILE A 200 -19.29 12.21 5.49
N THR A 201 -18.97 11.40 6.50
CA THR A 201 -19.38 11.65 7.89
C THR A 201 -18.76 12.92 8.46
N LEU A 202 -17.46 13.15 8.21
CA LEU A 202 -16.77 14.37 8.62
C LEU A 202 -17.31 15.61 7.90
N ASN A 203 -17.70 15.46 6.63
CA ASN A 203 -18.28 16.58 5.88
C ASN A 203 -19.70 16.91 6.36
N ASN A 204 -20.49 15.90 6.75
CA ASN A 204 -21.81 16.09 7.34
C ASN A 204 -21.76 16.74 8.73
N GLN A 205 -20.73 16.46 9.54
CA GLN A 205 -20.53 17.18 10.82
C GLN A 205 -20.16 18.66 10.62
N ARG A 206 -19.49 19.00 9.52
CA ARG A 206 -19.19 20.40 9.13
C ARG A 206 -20.29 21.04 8.27
N GLY A 207 -21.41 20.34 8.06
CA GLY A 207 -22.55 20.85 7.29
C GLY A 207 -23.13 22.13 7.90
N PRO A 208 -23.87 22.94 7.11
CA PRO A 208 -24.31 24.28 7.48
C PRO A 208 -25.06 24.35 8.82
N SER A 209 -25.72 23.27 9.24
CA SER A 209 -26.41 23.18 10.52
C SER A 209 -25.48 23.31 11.74
N HIS A 210 -24.27 22.76 11.73
CA HIS A 210 -23.37 22.83 12.90
C HIS A 210 -22.73 24.23 13.04
N VAL A 211 -22.41 24.87 11.92
CA VAL A 211 -21.87 26.23 11.87
C VAL A 211 -22.92 27.28 12.27
N ILE A 212 -24.21 27.01 12.01
CA ILE A 212 -25.31 27.88 12.47
C ILE A 212 -25.47 27.80 13.99
N TRP A 213 -25.33 26.62 14.60
CA TRP A 213 -25.43 26.46 16.06
C TRP A 213 -24.24 27.07 16.82
N GLU A 214 -23.01 26.94 16.30
CA GLU A 214 -21.82 27.56 16.92
C GLU A 214 -21.88 29.10 16.88
N ASN A 215 -22.32 29.69 15.76
CA ASN A 215 -22.52 31.16 15.67
C ASN A 215 -23.70 31.67 16.51
N PHE A 216 -24.62 30.80 16.94
CA PHE A 216 -25.75 31.17 17.78
C PHE A 216 -25.39 31.18 19.27
N LEU A 217 -24.34 30.46 19.68
CA LEU A 217 -23.88 30.37 21.07
C LEU A 217 -22.80 31.41 21.43
N ASP A 218 -22.18 32.04 20.44
CA ASP A 218 -21.19 33.13 20.61
C ASP A 218 -21.82 34.55 20.59
N LYS A 219 -23.15 34.66 20.71
CA LYS A 219 -23.89 35.92 20.89
C LYS A 219 -24.66 35.93 22.20
#